data_AF-T1AVU2-F1
#
_entry.id   AF-T1AVU2-F1
#
_cell.length_a   1.000
_cell.length_b   1.000
_cell.length_c   1.000
_cell.angle_alpha   90.00
_cell.angle_beta   90.00
_cell.angle_gamma   90.00
#
_symmetry.space_group_name_H-M   'P 1'
#
loop_
_entity.id
_entity.type
_entity.pdbx_description
1 polymer ?
#
loop_
_entity_poly.entity_id
_entity_poly.type
_entity_poly.pdbx_seq_one_letter_code
_entity_poly.pdbx_strand_id
1 'polypeptide(L)' 'MSSTDRPRFSVVIPAYNEANYIGATLASLARQDFPGAVEVIVVDNNCTDDTAEI' A
#
# COMPACT_ATOMS: atom_id res chain seq x y z
N MET A 1 6.71 22.53 -9.03
CA MET A 1 6.09 21.47 -8.20
C MET A 1 4.68 21.92 -7.89
N SER A 2 3.68 21.40 -8.61
CA SER A 2 2.28 21.74 -8.35
C SER A 2 1.84 21.07 -7.05
N SER A 3 0.97 21.71 -6.26
CA SER A 3 0.46 21.14 -5.00
C SER A 3 -0.34 19.84 -5.19
N THR A 4 -0.67 19.48 -6.43
CA THR A 4 -1.34 18.23 -6.81
C THR A 4 -0.45 16.99 -6.80
N ASP A 5 0.89 17.13 -6.77
CA ASP A 5 1.80 15.96 -6.73
C ASP A 5 2.04 15.40 -5.32
N ARG A 6 1.57 16.08 -4.27
CA ARG A 6 1.76 15.58 -2.90
C ARG A 6 0.61 14.66 -2.51
N PRO A 7 0.90 13.47 -1.95
CA PRO A 7 -0.16 12.61 -1.45
C PRO A 7 -0.96 13.34 -0.38
N ARG A 8 -2.29 13.32 -0.52
CA ARG A 8 -3.18 13.86 0.50
C ARG A 8 -3.20 12.97 1.74
N PHE A 9 -3.02 11.67 1.53
CA PHE A 9 -2.98 10.65 2.55
C PHE A 9 -1.87 9.65 2.25
N SER A 10 -1.23 9.16 3.30
CA SER A 10 -0.34 8.00 3.25
C SER A 10 -0.99 6.86 4.04
N VAL A 11 -1.11 5.70 3.41
CA VAL A 11 -1.61 4.46 4.02
C VAL A 11 -0.40 3.60 4.34
N VAL A 12 -0.14 3.38 5.62
CA VAL A 12 0.98 2.56 6.10
C VAL A 12 0.45 1.19 6.51
N ILE A 13 0.96 0.14 5.89
CA ILE A 13 0.53 -1.24 6.10
C ILE A 13 1.72 -2.04 6.65
N PRO A 14 1.82 -2.26 7.97
CA PRO A 14 2.76 -3.24 8.50
C PRO A 14 2.30 -4.64 8.09
N ALA A 15 3.21 -5.41 7.48
CA ALA A 15 2.92 -6.76 7.00
C ALA A 15 3.90 -7.76 7.63
N TYR A 16 3.38 -8.90 8.10
CA TYR A 16 4.17 -10.04 8.59
C TYR A 16 3.56 -11.33 8.07
N ASN A 17 4.19 -11.95 7.07
CA ASN A 17 3.72 -13.16 6.41
C ASN A 17 2.28 -13.07 5.86
N GLU A 18 2.02 -12.00 5.10
CA GLU A 18 0.72 -11.64 4.54
C GLU A 18 0.61 -12.00 3.04
N ALA A 19 1.42 -12.92 2.51
CA ALA A 19 1.45 -13.23 1.08
C ALA A 19 0.06 -13.60 0.52
N ASN A 20 -0.80 -14.21 1.33
CA ASN A 20 -2.16 -14.58 0.92
C ASN A 20 -3.16 -13.42 0.86
N TYR A 21 -2.83 -12.26 1.44
CA TYR A 21 -3.79 -11.17 1.68
C TYR A 21 -3.32 -9.80 1.17
N ILE A 22 -2.01 -9.56 1.12
CA ILE A 22 -1.46 -8.25 0.78
C ILE A 22 -1.89 -7.82 -0.64
N GLY A 23 -1.88 -8.72 -1.61
CA GLY A 23 -2.31 -8.42 -2.99
C GLY A 23 -3.78 -7.98 -3.07
N ALA A 24 -4.69 -8.66 -2.35
CA ALA A 24 -6.10 -8.28 -2.31
C ALA A 24 -6.33 -6.92 -1.63
N THR A 25 -5.55 -6.64 -0.59
CA THR A 25 -5.55 -5.36 0.13
C THR A 25 -5.10 -4.21 -0.78
N LEU A 26 -3.96 -4.37 -1.45
CA LEU A 26 -3.44 -3.38 -2.41
C LEU A 26 -4.41 -3.15 -3.57
N ALA A 27 -4.99 -4.22 -4.12
CA ALA A 27 -6.00 -4.11 -5.16
C ALA A 27 -7.26 -3.36 -4.70
N SER A 28 -7.66 -3.50 -3.43
CA SER A 28 -8.77 -2.75 -2.84
C SER A 28 -8.45 -1.26 -2.72
N LEU A 29 -7.25 -0.93 -2.24
CA LEU A 29 -6.77 0.46 -2.13
C LEU A 29 -6.63 1.13 -3.51
N ALA A 30 -6.23 0.38 -4.53
CA ALA A 30 -6.12 0.89 -5.89
C ALA A 30 -7.49 1.23 -6.54
N ARG A 31 -8.60 0.71 -6.02
CA ARG A 31 -9.96 0.93 -6.55
C ARG A 31 -10.71 2.08 -5.87
N GLN A 32 -10.08 2.81 -4.95
CA GLN A 32 -10.74 3.95 -4.31
C GLN A 32 -11.03 5.06 -5.32
N ASP A 33 -12.13 5.78 -5.14
CA ASP A 33 -12.61 6.87 -6.01
C ASP A 33 -12.17 8.25 -5.53
N PHE A 34 -11.17 8.31 -4.64
CA PHE A 34 -10.65 9.56 -4.11
C PHE A 34 -9.91 10.35 -5.21
N PRO A 35 -10.28 11.63 -5.47
CA PRO A 35 -9.77 12.40 -6.61
C PRO A 35 -8.34 12.93 -6.45
N GLY A 36 -7.67 12.68 -5.31
CA GLY A 36 -6.32 13.15 -5.04
C GLY A 36 -5.29 12.02 -4.99
N ALA A 37 -4.00 12.40 -4.98
CA ALA A 37 -2.92 11.43 -4.84
C ALA A 37 -2.95 10.75 -3.46
N VAL A 38 -2.71 9.44 -3.45
CA VAL A 38 -2.54 8.62 -2.24
C VAL A 38 -1.22 7.88 -2.36
N GLU A 39 -0.49 7.81 -1.26
CA GLU A 39 0.72 7.00 -1.14
C GLU A 39 0.38 5.75 -0.31
N VAL A 40 0.87 4.59 -0.73
CA VAL A 40 0.75 3.34 0.04
C VAL A 40 2.15 2.85 0.34
N ILE A 41 2.45 2.64 1.63
CA ILE A 41 3.73 2.16 2.12
C ILE A 41 3.48 0.82 2.81
N VAL A 42 3.97 -0.26 2.22
CA VAL A 42 3.99 -1.58 2.86
C VAL A 42 5.29 -1.70 3.63
N VAL A 43 5.20 -2.01 4.92
CA VAL A 43 6.36 -2.19 5.79
C VAL A 43 6.55 -3.68 6.01
N ASP A 44 7.60 -4.22 5.39
CA ASP A 44 8.05 -5.58 5.66
C ASP A 44 8.54 -5.69 7.11
N ASN A 45 7.82 -6.47 7.93
CA ASN A 45 8.16 -6.73 9.32
C ASN A 45 8.94 -8.04 9.46
N ASN A 46 10.01 -8.19 8.67
CA ASN A 46 10.85 -9.40 8.63
C ASN A 46 10.02 -10.64 8.24
N CYS A 47 9.27 -10.52 7.14
CA CYS A 47 8.56 -11.65 6.54
C CYS A 47 9.54 -12.74 6.10
N THR A 48 9.07 -13.98 6.14
CA THR A 48 9.82 -15.16 5.69
C THR A 48 9.14 -15.87 4.52
N ASP A 49 8.00 -15.34 4.07
CA ASP A 49 7.25 -15.81 2.91
C ASP A 49 7.35 -14.79 1.75
N ASP A 50 6.54 -14.99 0.71
CA ASP A 50 6.57 -14.18 -0.51
C ASP A 50 5.87 -12.81 -0.36
N THR A 51 5.59 -12.33 0.87
CA THR A 51 4.87 -11.06 1.09
C THR A 51 5.50 -9.87 0.36
N ALA A 52 6.82 -9.79 0.33
CA ALA A 52 7.54 -8.67 -0.28
C ALA A 52 7.57 -8.72 -1.83
N GLU A 53 7.28 -9.89 -2.43
CA GLU A 53 7.29 -10.11 -3.88
C GLU A 53 5.92 -9.82 -4.52
N ILE A 54 4.89 -9.54 -3.71
CA ILE A 54 3.49 -9.30 -4.13
C ILE A 54 3.17 -7.81 -4.13
#